data_AF-A0A941MZJ1-F1
#
_entry.id   AF-A0A941MZJ1-F1
#
_cell.length_a   1.000
_cell.length_b   1.000
_cell.length_c   1.000
_cell.angle_alpha   90.00
_cell.angle_beta   90.00
_cell.angle_gamma   90.00
#
_symmetry.space_group_name_H-M   'P 1'
#
loop_
_entity.id
_entity.type
_entity.pdbx_description
1 polymer ?
#
loop_
_entity_poly.entity_id
_entity_poly.type
_entity_poly.pdbx_seq_one_letter_code
_entity_poly.pdbx_strand_id
1 'polypeptide(L)'
;MPHRAQIAVILGTLLCWVMTANLESAEPKKKRREIAVTAAEAPAEPALTEVKPEDLSAEAIEAKLKQLESATNLDPVVKKSLVDTYTEALNHLKAAQEHAQREAGFRKATIEAPRELQRVKARLDAHRDDPSVPATTDMGLSELQEALDTAEAKYEALQKRLDDLQEEPNRRAERRKEIPELQREAQRLVEELEAQIEPVRASTETARDPVTAAENLRKIAQREALERELRVYEEELRNYETTSDLIEAKRDHAVMQVELAEKEMKAWREALNERRRIDADRESKAAIEAAKNASPALRRLAEENATLAAERQELVAKIEIAYKEVDALQEQVEVLDTLYRKIRTRVDRIGLTESIGVLLRKQRESLPNIAEHIRYIEERKADMAKLNLQQVELEDKRAELAEIDERIEKILAETHTNRKSRKGPSETEIRTILLASREYLDAQIKDMNTYEDVLEKLNNTEADLVRKATDFSVFIREYILWIKSSNPPGLDDAREFGTACGWLLSPTHWGAVASRLNSDLRNHSTKYLGLIALLVALGYSQRVWRKLLRTAGRDAADHHTTSVLSTCVAFFSTFMLSVISPGLMWLIGWRLGQTAGRNVFGIAMAHALQGGAFFLATIN
;
A
#
# COMPACT_ATOMS: atom_id res chain seq x y z
N MET A 1 13.43 -12.75 11.11
CA MET A 1 13.35 -14.17 10.71
C MET A 1 12.19 -14.28 9.73
N PRO A 2 12.48 -14.52 8.45
CA PRO A 2 12.07 -15.80 7.88
C PRO A 2 13.17 -16.44 7.01
N HIS A 3 12.82 -17.66 6.60
CA HIS A 3 13.57 -18.66 5.86
C HIS A 3 14.39 -18.15 4.66
N ARG A 4 15.67 -18.54 4.69
CA ARG A 4 16.57 -18.65 3.55
C ARG A 4 16.37 -20.03 2.91
N ALA A 5 16.03 -20.09 1.63
CA ALA A 5 16.47 -21.13 0.70
C ALA A 5 15.92 -20.84 -0.71
N GLN A 6 16.85 -20.80 -1.69
CA GLN A 6 16.62 -20.97 -3.14
C GLN A 6 15.87 -19.79 -3.80
N ILE A 7 16.45 -18.99 -4.71
CA ILE A 7 17.15 -19.33 -5.95
C ILE A 7 18.07 -18.15 -6.31
N ALA A 8 19.39 -18.36 -6.31
CA ALA A 8 20.38 -17.43 -6.85
C ALA A 8 21.48 -18.27 -7.50
N VAL A 9 21.47 -18.34 -8.83
CA VAL A 9 22.52 -18.96 -9.64
C VAL A 9 22.76 -18.01 -10.82
N ILE A 10 24.04 -17.85 -11.17
CA ILE A 10 24.60 -17.08 -12.30
C ILE A 10 24.97 -15.63 -11.96
N LEU A 11 26.06 -15.45 -11.21
CA LEU A 11 27.13 -14.49 -11.51
C LEU A 11 28.35 -14.81 -10.62
N GLY A 12 29.53 -15.04 -11.22
CA GLY A 12 30.80 -14.98 -10.48
C GLY A 12 31.71 -16.21 -10.60
N THR A 13 32.29 -16.45 -11.77
CA THR A 13 33.54 -17.20 -11.91
C THR A 13 34.27 -16.74 -13.17
N LEU A 14 35.30 -15.91 -13.03
CA LEU A 14 36.52 -15.90 -13.86
C LEU A 14 37.43 -14.74 -13.42
N LEU A 15 38.02 -14.91 -12.25
CA LEU A 15 39.13 -14.08 -11.77
C LEU A 15 40.13 -15.03 -11.09
N CYS A 16 40.79 -15.86 -11.91
CA CYS A 16 41.95 -16.65 -11.50
C CYS A 16 42.61 -17.27 -12.73
N TRP A 17 43.60 -16.59 -13.31
CA TRP A 17 44.83 -17.17 -13.87
C TRP A 17 45.65 -16.10 -14.61
N VAL A 18 46.37 -15.29 -13.83
CA VAL A 18 47.56 -14.56 -14.29
C VAL A 18 48.65 -14.85 -13.28
N MET A 19 49.61 -15.69 -13.63
CA MET A 19 51.03 -15.63 -13.24
C MET A 19 51.69 -17.00 -13.43
N THR A 20 52.64 -17.06 -14.37
CA THR A 20 53.81 -17.96 -14.56
C THR A 20 53.99 -18.13 -16.07
N ALA A 21 55.12 -17.91 -16.73
CA ALA A 21 56.49 -17.68 -16.32
C ALA A 21 57.26 -17.02 -17.49
N ASN A 22 58.24 -16.20 -17.15
CA ASN A 22 59.33 -15.77 -18.01
C ASN A 22 60.47 -16.80 -17.85
N LEU A 23 61.02 -17.38 -18.92
CA LEU A 23 62.40 -17.92 -19.00
C LEU A 23 62.74 -18.45 -20.41
N GLU A 24 63.51 -17.65 -21.14
CA GLU A 24 64.85 -17.98 -21.69
C GLU A 24 65.09 -19.17 -22.65
N SER A 25 65.76 -18.81 -23.76
CA SER A 25 66.68 -19.60 -24.61
C SER A 25 66.12 -20.60 -25.64
N ALA A 26 66.38 -20.32 -26.93
CA ALA A 26 67.40 -20.99 -27.75
C ALA A 26 67.06 -20.96 -29.26
N GLU A 27 67.94 -20.37 -30.07
CA GLU A 27 68.01 -20.61 -31.51
C GLU A 27 68.27 -22.11 -31.80
N PRO A 28 67.92 -22.60 -33.01
CA PRO A 28 69.03 -22.80 -33.95
C PRO A 28 68.71 -22.46 -35.42
N LYS A 29 69.74 -21.90 -36.07
CA LYS A 29 69.89 -21.75 -37.53
C LYS A 29 69.91 -23.08 -38.27
N LYS A 30 69.28 -23.12 -39.46
CA LYS A 30 69.65 -23.78 -40.75
C LYS A 30 68.36 -23.98 -41.55
N LYS A 31 68.25 -23.83 -42.87
CA LYS A 31 69.21 -23.63 -43.97
C LYS A 31 68.36 -23.15 -45.17
N ARG A 32 68.87 -22.17 -45.92
CA ARG A 32 68.38 -21.79 -47.27
C ARG A 32 68.35 -23.02 -48.20
N ARG A 33 67.27 -23.15 -48.98
CA ARG A 33 67.29 -23.72 -50.34
C ARG A 33 66.43 -22.83 -51.23
N GLU A 34 67.09 -22.12 -52.13
CA GLU A 34 66.48 -21.52 -53.31
C GLU A 34 66.13 -22.62 -54.31
N ILE A 35 64.92 -22.59 -54.85
CA ILE A 35 64.62 -23.05 -56.21
C ILE A 35 63.70 -21.99 -56.82
N ALA A 36 64.21 -21.30 -57.84
CA ALA A 36 63.46 -20.41 -58.70
C ALA A 36 62.94 -21.20 -59.90
N VAL A 37 61.64 -21.10 -60.24
CA VAL A 37 61.12 -21.32 -61.61
C VAL A 37 59.79 -20.54 -61.80
N THR A 38 59.90 -19.50 -62.64
CA THR A 38 58.98 -18.89 -63.63
C THR A 38 57.51 -18.53 -63.36
N ALA A 39 57.19 -17.34 -63.88
CA ALA A 39 55.92 -16.65 -64.04
C ALA A 39 54.78 -17.43 -64.73
N ALA A 40 53.56 -17.18 -64.25
CA ALA A 40 52.34 -17.19 -65.05
C ALA A 40 51.43 -16.04 -64.55
N GLU A 41 50.96 -15.22 -65.47
CA GLU A 41 50.12 -14.04 -65.26
C GLU A 41 48.65 -14.39 -65.54
N ALA A 42 47.75 -14.17 -64.57
CA ALA A 42 46.29 -13.95 -64.71
C ALA A 42 45.62 -13.89 -63.31
N PRO A 43 44.44 -13.26 -63.15
CA PRO A 43 44.05 -11.87 -63.44
C PRO A 43 43.78 -11.08 -62.13
N ALA A 44 43.64 -9.75 -62.24
CA ALA A 44 43.39 -8.84 -61.13
C ALA A 44 42.11 -9.19 -60.32
N GLU A 45 42.27 -9.36 -58.99
CA GLU A 45 41.20 -9.52 -58.00
C GLU A 45 40.66 -8.16 -57.52
N PRO A 46 39.38 -8.06 -57.11
CA PRO A 46 38.78 -6.80 -56.68
C PRO A 46 39.37 -6.40 -55.33
N ALA A 47 40.09 -5.28 -55.29
CA ALA A 47 40.54 -4.67 -54.06
C ALA A 47 39.32 -4.35 -53.16
N LEU A 48 39.37 -4.81 -51.90
CA LEU A 48 38.44 -4.41 -50.84
C LEU A 48 38.40 -2.88 -50.81
N THR A 49 37.26 -2.29 -51.17
CA THR A 49 37.07 -0.85 -51.15
C THR A 49 37.18 -0.33 -49.72
N GLU A 50 38.19 0.50 -49.50
CA GLU A 50 38.44 1.23 -48.27
C GLU A 50 37.24 2.16 -48.01
N VAL A 51 36.44 1.87 -46.98
CA VAL A 51 35.39 2.80 -46.52
C VAL A 51 36.12 3.93 -45.83
N LYS A 52 36.07 5.11 -46.45
CA LYS A 52 36.60 6.33 -45.87
C LYS A 52 35.77 6.68 -44.63
N PRO A 53 36.36 7.34 -43.62
CA PRO A 53 35.64 7.81 -42.42
C PRO A 53 34.44 8.73 -42.71
N GLU A 54 34.34 9.26 -43.94
CA GLU A 54 33.32 10.21 -44.38
C GLU A 54 31.99 9.55 -44.84
N ASP A 55 31.96 8.21 -45.04
CA ASP A 55 30.78 7.44 -45.46
C ASP A 55 30.24 6.52 -44.33
N LEU A 56 30.32 6.96 -43.08
CA LEU A 56 29.95 6.19 -41.89
C LEU A 56 28.41 6.09 -41.76
N SER A 57 27.82 5.06 -42.34
CA SER A 57 26.39 4.75 -42.18
C SER A 57 26.16 3.27 -41.81
N ALA A 58 25.08 2.99 -41.10
CA ALA A 58 24.71 1.62 -40.73
C ALA A 58 24.56 0.72 -41.97
N GLU A 59 24.01 1.28 -43.06
CA GLU A 59 23.84 0.62 -44.35
C GLU A 59 25.18 0.27 -45.01
N ALA A 60 26.19 1.16 -44.90
CA ALA A 60 27.53 0.92 -45.42
C ALA A 60 28.26 -0.19 -44.63
N ILE A 61 28.09 -0.24 -43.30
CA ILE A 61 28.67 -1.31 -42.47
C ILE A 61 27.96 -2.66 -42.73
N GLU A 62 26.64 -2.67 -42.88
CA GLU A 62 25.89 -3.88 -43.25
C GLU A 62 26.29 -4.43 -44.63
N ALA A 63 26.55 -3.55 -45.61
CA ALA A 63 27.08 -3.95 -46.90
C ALA A 63 28.50 -4.56 -46.78
N LYS A 64 29.36 -3.99 -45.94
CA LYS A 64 30.69 -4.53 -45.65
C LYS A 64 30.66 -5.89 -44.96
N LEU A 65 29.76 -6.09 -44.01
CA LEU A 65 29.57 -7.39 -43.35
C LEU A 65 29.20 -8.48 -44.37
N LYS A 66 28.28 -8.20 -45.31
CA LYS A 66 27.93 -9.14 -46.40
C LYS A 66 29.10 -9.44 -47.34
N GLN A 67 29.94 -8.44 -47.62
CA GLN A 67 31.16 -8.64 -48.41
C GLN A 67 32.20 -9.50 -47.68
N LEU A 68 32.37 -9.31 -46.37
CA LEU A 68 33.27 -10.12 -45.55
C LEU A 68 32.78 -11.57 -45.44
N GLU A 69 31.47 -11.78 -45.29
CA GLU A 69 30.86 -13.12 -45.26
C GLU A 69 31.12 -13.90 -46.56
N SER A 70 31.04 -13.23 -47.71
CA SER A 70 31.28 -13.83 -49.03
C SER A 70 32.76 -13.95 -49.42
N ALA A 71 33.67 -13.26 -48.71
CA ALA A 71 35.11 -13.34 -48.98
C ALA A 71 35.70 -14.70 -48.60
N THR A 72 36.36 -15.36 -49.55
CA THR A 72 37.06 -16.65 -49.38
C THR A 72 38.58 -16.51 -49.25
N ASN A 73 39.11 -15.30 -49.49
CA ASN A 73 40.54 -15.03 -49.61
C ASN A 73 41.18 -14.51 -48.31
N LEU A 74 40.47 -14.59 -47.18
CA LEU A 74 40.91 -14.09 -45.87
C LEU A 74 41.16 -15.25 -44.90
N ASP A 75 42.16 -15.09 -44.03
CA ASP A 75 42.40 -16.02 -42.94
C ASP A 75 41.14 -16.15 -42.05
N PRO A 76 40.72 -17.37 -41.67
CA PRO A 76 39.48 -17.57 -40.92
C PRO A 76 39.42 -16.85 -39.57
N VAL A 77 40.57 -16.68 -38.89
CA VAL A 77 40.66 -16.01 -37.58
C VAL A 77 40.49 -14.51 -37.76
N VAL A 78 41.17 -13.92 -38.76
CA VAL A 78 41.07 -12.48 -39.08
C VAL A 78 39.68 -12.12 -39.62
N LYS A 79 39.08 -12.99 -40.44
CA LYS A 79 37.72 -12.81 -40.93
C LYS A 79 36.73 -12.76 -39.77
N LYS A 80 36.86 -13.66 -38.79
CA LYS A 80 35.99 -13.67 -37.61
C LYS A 80 36.14 -12.39 -36.78
N SER A 81 37.38 -11.97 -36.49
CA SER A 81 37.59 -10.74 -35.71
C SER A 81 37.02 -9.50 -36.42
N LEU A 82 37.19 -9.39 -37.74
CA LEU A 82 36.60 -8.29 -38.51
C LEU A 82 35.07 -8.29 -38.47
N VAL A 83 34.44 -9.46 -38.60
CA VAL A 83 32.98 -9.59 -38.50
C VAL A 83 32.50 -9.16 -37.11
N ASP A 84 33.16 -9.59 -36.04
CA ASP A 84 32.81 -9.22 -34.67
C ASP A 84 32.93 -7.69 -34.47
N THR A 85 34.07 -7.09 -34.84
CA THR A 85 34.32 -5.64 -34.73
C THR A 85 33.32 -4.79 -35.56
N TYR A 86 33.01 -5.20 -36.80
CA TYR A 86 32.02 -4.49 -37.63
C TYR A 86 30.59 -4.67 -37.10
N THR A 87 30.27 -5.81 -36.48
CA THR A 87 28.97 -6.03 -35.83
C THR A 87 28.82 -5.10 -34.62
N GLU A 88 29.85 -4.95 -33.79
CA GLU A 88 29.87 -3.98 -32.69
C GLU A 88 29.73 -2.54 -33.19
N ALA A 89 30.45 -2.17 -34.26
CA ALA A 89 30.33 -0.86 -34.88
C ALA A 89 28.90 -0.58 -35.37
N LEU A 90 28.25 -1.57 -36.00
CA LEU A 90 26.86 -1.48 -36.43
C LEU A 90 25.90 -1.26 -35.26
N ASN A 91 26.10 -1.97 -34.14
CA ASN A 91 25.28 -1.81 -32.95
C ASN A 91 25.39 -0.39 -32.37
N HIS A 92 26.60 0.20 -32.36
CA HIS A 92 26.79 1.59 -31.95
C HIS A 92 26.08 2.57 -32.89
N LEU A 93 26.12 2.35 -34.22
CA LEU A 93 25.38 3.20 -35.15
C LEU A 93 23.86 3.08 -35.01
N LYS A 94 23.34 1.88 -34.72
CA LYS A 94 21.91 1.69 -34.41
C LYS A 94 21.53 2.44 -33.13
N ALA A 95 22.34 2.35 -32.08
CA ALA A 95 22.14 3.15 -30.88
C ALA A 95 22.16 4.65 -31.19
N ALA A 96 23.12 5.14 -31.99
CA ALA A 96 23.20 6.55 -32.42
C ALA A 96 21.91 7.01 -33.13
N GLN A 97 21.32 6.16 -33.98
CA GLN A 97 20.04 6.44 -34.64
C GLN A 97 18.87 6.48 -33.66
N GLU A 98 18.81 5.55 -32.69
CA GLU A 98 17.79 5.57 -31.62
C GLU A 98 17.91 6.83 -30.75
N HIS A 99 19.13 7.24 -30.39
CA HIS A 99 19.38 8.49 -29.71
C HIS A 99 18.92 9.69 -30.54
N ALA A 100 19.23 9.73 -31.84
CA ALA A 100 18.77 10.80 -32.74
C ALA A 100 17.23 10.89 -32.82
N GLN A 101 16.52 9.76 -32.81
CA GLN A 101 15.06 9.72 -32.76
C GLN A 101 14.52 10.26 -31.43
N ARG A 102 15.12 9.89 -30.30
CA ARG A 102 14.76 10.43 -28.97
C ARG A 102 15.00 11.93 -28.88
N GLU A 103 16.15 12.40 -29.36
CA GLU A 103 16.53 13.81 -29.45
C GLU A 103 15.47 14.61 -30.25
N ALA A 104 15.07 14.09 -31.42
CA ALA A 104 14.01 14.69 -32.23
C ALA A 104 12.64 14.70 -31.54
N GLY A 105 12.32 13.64 -30.78
CA GLY A 105 11.10 13.54 -29.97
C GLY A 105 11.01 14.64 -28.91
N PHE A 106 12.08 14.82 -28.11
CA PHE A 106 12.15 15.88 -27.10
C PHE A 106 12.09 17.28 -27.70
N ARG A 107 12.79 17.51 -28.81
CA ARG A 107 12.71 18.79 -29.54
C ARG A 107 11.29 19.11 -30.01
N LYS A 108 10.62 18.14 -30.63
CA LYS A 108 9.24 18.30 -31.09
C LYS A 108 8.31 18.63 -29.93
N ALA A 109 8.40 17.88 -28.82
CA ALA A 109 7.60 18.13 -27.63
C ALA A 109 7.83 19.53 -27.07
N THR A 110 9.08 20.00 -27.03
CA THR A 110 9.45 21.36 -26.59
C THR A 110 8.81 22.44 -27.45
N ILE A 111 8.84 22.28 -28.78
CA ILE A 111 8.28 23.25 -29.74
C ILE A 111 6.74 23.28 -29.67
N GLU A 112 6.09 22.13 -29.50
CA GLU A 112 4.63 22.01 -29.46
C GLU A 112 4.03 22.40 -28.09
N ALA A 113 4.83 22.39 -27.02
CA ALA A 113 4.38 22.58 -25.65
C ALA A 113 3.53 23.84 -25.41
N PRO A 114 3.90 25.04 -25.91
CA PRO A 114 3.11 26.24 -25.67
C PRO A 114 1.72 26.19 -26.34
N ARG A 115 1.61 25.56 -27.52
CA ARG A 115 0.33 25.40 -28.22
C ARG A 115 -0.57 24.42 -27.49
N GLU A 116 -0.02 23.31 -27.03
CA GLU A 116 -0.74 22.34 -26.20
C GLU A 116 -1.19 22.94 -24.87
N LEU A 117 -0.34 23.76 -24.23
CA LEU A 117 -0.69 24.44 -22.97
C LEU A 117 -1.91 25.34 -23.14
N GLN A 118 -1.96 26.12 -24.24
CA GLN A 118 -3.13 26.95 -24.55
C GLN A 118 -4.38 26.12 -24.79
N ARG A 119 -4.27 24.99 -25.50
CA ARG A 119 -5.40 24.07 -25.74
C ARG A 119 -5.94 23.49 -24.43
N VAL A 120 -5.07 23.06 -23.53
CA VAL A 120 -5.48 22.50 -22.23
C VAL A 120 -6.13 23.57 -21.35
N LYS A 121 -5.56 24.78 -21.29
CA LYS A 121 -6.17 25.91 -20.58
C LYS A 121 -7.55 26.28 -21.13
N ALA A 122 -7.71 26.33 -22.44
CA ALA A 122 -9.01 26.58 -23.06
C ALA A 122 -10.06 25.51 -22.71
N ARG A 123 -9.67 24.24 -22.58
CA ARG A 123 -10.58 23.16 -22.15
C ARG A 123 -10.97 23.29 -20.68
N LEU A 124 -10.02 23.66 -19.82
CA LEU A 124 -10.26 23.96 -18.41
C LEU A 124 -11.29 25.10 -18.24
N ASP A 125 -11.18 26.15 -19.05
CA ASP A 125 -12.11 27.29 -19.00
C ASP A 125 -13.49 26.96 -19.59
N ALA A 126 -13.56 26.08 -20.59
CA ALA A 126 -14.80 25.73 -21.28
C ALA A 126 -15.73 24.77 -20.50
N HIS A 127 -15.20 23.95 -19.59
CA HIS A 127 -15.98 22.91 -18.90
C HIS A 127 -16.40 23.35 -17.49
N ARG A 128 -17.38 24.25 -17.42
CA ARG A 128 -18.05 24.65 -16.16
C ARG A 128 -19.46 24.06 -16.00
N ASP A 129 -19.93 23.28 -16.96
CA ASP A 129 -21.27 22.70 -16.93
C ASP A 129 -21.22 21.34 -16.21
N ASP A 130 -22.10 21.16 -15.21
CA ASP A 130 -22.31 19.88 -14.53
C ASP A 130 -22.72 18.83 -15.57
N PRO A 131 -22.22 17.58 -15.47
CA PRO A 131 -22.70 16.50 -16.31
C PRO A 131 -24.20 16.30 -16.07
N SER A 132 -25.01 16.77 -17.02
CA SER A 132 -26.44 16.44 -17.07
C SER A 132 -26.54 14.97 -17.47
N VAL A 133 -26.66 14.08 -16.49
CA VAL A 133 -26.96 12.67 -16.76
C VAL A 133 -28.36 12.60 -17.38
N PRO A 134 -28.52 12.12 -18.62
CA PRO A 134 -29.83 11.87 -19.19
C PRO A 134 -30.31 10.54 -18.62
N ALA A 135 -30.64 10.49 -17.33
CA ALA A 135 -31.41 9.38 -16.78
C ALA A 135 -32.83 9.52 -17.34
N THR A 136 -33.04 9.07 -18.58
CA THR A 136 -34.38 8.98 -19.11
C THR A 136 -35.14 7.96 -18.27
N THR A 137 -36.29 8.35 -17.75
CA THR A 137 -37.15 7.53 -16.87
C THR A 137 -37.60 6.19 -17.49
N ASP A 138 -37.27 5.97 -18.77
CA ASP A 138 -37.72 4.87 -19.60
C ASP A 138 -36.67 3.77 -19.81
N MET A 139 -35.41 3.95 -19.36
CA MET A 139 -34.36 2.93 -19.52
C MET A 139 -34.62 1.67 -18.68
N GLY A 140 -34.32 0.51 -19.25
CA GLY A 140 -34.38 -0.78 -18.55
C GLY A 140 -33.19 -1.03 -17.62
N LEU A 141 -33.32 -1.98 -16.67
CA LEU A 141 -32.22 -2.35 -15.75
C LEU A 141 -30.92 -2.75 -16.46
N SER A 142 -31.02 -3.43 -17.62
CA SER A 142 -29.84 -3.83 -18.40
C SER A 142 -29.12 -2.64 -19.04
N GLU A 143 -29.88 -1.66 -19.55
CA GLU A 143 -29.32 -0.47 -20.19
C GLU A 143 -28.67 0.46 -19.16
N LEU A 144 -29.28 0.57 -17.97
CA LEU A 144 -28.71 1.31 -16.84
C LEU A 144 -27.41 0.65 -16.33
N GLN A 145 -27.35 -0.69 -16.31
CA GLN A 145 -26.12 -1.40 -15.96
C GLN A 145 -25.01 -1.16 -17.00
N GLU A 146 -25.30 -1.26 -18.30
CA GLU A 146 -24.31 -1.00 -19.35
C GLU A 146 -23.79 0.46 -19.32
N ALA A 147 -24.68 1.41 -19.04
CA ALA A 147 -24.31 2.81 -18.85
C ALA A 147 -23.40 3.01 -17.63
N LEU A 148 -23.70 2.34 -16.51
CA LEU A 148 -22.84 2.35 -15.32
C LEU A 148 -21.46 1.73 -15.60
N ASP A 149 -21.41 0.56 -16.24
CA ASP A 149 -20.15 -0.12 -16.57
C ASP A 149 -19.27 0.75 -17.48
N THR A 150 -19.88 1.43 -18.44
CA THR A 150 -19.19 2.39 -19.32
C THR A 150 -18.64 3.59 -18.54
N ALA A 151 -19.42 4.12 -17.59
CA ALA A 151 -19.00 5.22 -16.74
C ALA A 151 -17.88 4.82 -15.77
N GLU A 152 -17.94 3.61 -15.18
CA GLU A 152 -16.88 3.07 -14.32
C GLU A 152 -15.58 2.89 -15.09
N ALA A 153 -15.61 2.28 -16.28
CA ALA A 153 -14.41 2.13 -17.12
C ALA A 153 -13.78 3.49 -17.51
N LYS A 154 -14.62 4.50 -17.79
CA LYS A 154 -14.18 5.87 -18.07
C LYS A 154 -13.52 6.51 -16.85
N TYR A 155 -14.12 6.38 -15.66
CA TYR A 155 -13.56 6.87 -14.40
C TYR A 155 -12.20 6.23 -14.11
N GLU A 156 -12.09 4.90 -14.20
CA GLU A 156 -10.83 4.17 -13.94
C GLU A 156 -9.71 4.57 -14.91
N ALA A 157 -10.02 4.71 -16.20
CA ALA A 157 -9.04 5.15 -17.20
C ALA A 157 -8.54 6.59 -16.94
N LEU A 158 -9.43 7.48 -16.49
CA LEU A 158 -9.07 8.86 -16.14
C LEU A 158 -8.29 8.91 -14.83
N GLN A 159 -8.64 8.08 -13.84
CA GLN A 159 -7.93 7.97 -12.57
C GLN A 159 -6.49 7.51 -12.80
N LYS A 160 -6.28 6.45 -13.59
CA LYS A 160 -4.95 5.98 -13.96
C LYS A 160 -4.11 7.06 -14.64
N ARG A 161 -4.73 7.83 -15.55
CA ARG A 161 -4.07 8.95 -16.22
C ARG A 161 -3.71 10.07 -15.25
N LEU A 162 -4.55 10.33 -14.26
CA LEU A 162 -4.26 11.30 -13.21
C LEU A 162 -3.07 10.84 -12.36
N ASP A 163 -3.02 9.56 -11.97
CA ASP A 163 -1.91 8.99 -11.21
C ASP A 163 -0.59 9.10 -11.99
N ASP A 164 -0.58 8.71 -13.28
CA ASP A 164 0.60 8.86 -14.16
C ASP A 164 1.10 10.32 -14.22
N LEU A 165 0.17 11.28 -14.36
CA LEU A 165 0.50 12.72 -14.40
C LEU A 165 0.96 13.27 -13.05
N GLN A 166 0.50 12.68 -11.94
CA GLN A 166 0.92 13.05 -10.59
C GLN A 166 2.30 12.48 -10.23
N GLU A 167 2.69 11.34 -10.81
CA GLU A 167 4.01 10.73 -10.63
C GLU A 167 5.09 11.35 -11.54
N GLU A 168 4.70 11.88 -12.70
CA GLU A 168 5.62 12.53 -13.66
C GLU A 168 6.61 13.53 -13.04
N PRO A 169 6.21 14.48 -12.17
CA PRO A 169 7.14 15.40 -11.52
C PRO A 169 8.23 14.70 -10.70
N ASN A 170 7.88 13.63 -9.96
CA ASN A 170 8.84 12.87 -9.17
C ASN A 170 9.79 12.09 -10.07
N ARG A 171 9.27 11.42 -11.11
CA ARG A 171 10.10 10.74 -12.11
C ARG A 171 11.10 11.68 -12.76
N ARG A 172 10.66 12.88 -13.14
CA ARG A 172 11.53 13.93 -13.71
C ARG A 172 12.55 14.44 -12.70
N ALA A 173 12.18 14.58 -11.43
CA ALA A 173 13.08 15.05 -10.39
C ALA A 173 14.23 14.05 -10.14
N GLU A 174 13.94 12.75 -10.05
CA GLU A 174 14.98 11.71 -9.94
C GLU A 174 15.83 11.66 -11.20
N ARG A 175 15.20 11.68 -12.38
CA ARG A 175 15.92 11.67 -13.65
C ARG A 175 16.87 12.88 -13.81
N ARG A 176 16.48 14.07 -13.36
CA ARG A 176 17.33 15.27 -13.34
C ARG A 176 18.55 15.13 -12.41
N LYS A 177 18.49 14.30 -11.37
CA LYS A 177 19.65 14.02 -10.50
C LYS A 177 20.64 13.06 -11.16
N GLU A 178 20.15 12.10 -11.94
CA GLU A 178 20.96 11.11 -12.64
C GLU A 178 21.70 11.69 -13.86
N ILE A 179 21.03 12.54 -14.64
CA ILE A 179 21.55 13.06 -15.92
C ILE A 179 22.97 13.66 -15.80
N PRO A 180 23.30 14.49 -14.80
CA PRO A 180 24.66 15.05 -14.67
C PRO A 180 25.76 14.01 -14.46
N GLU A 181 25.46 12.87 -13.84
CA GLU A 181 26.43 11.77 -13.70
C GLU A 181 26.62 11.06 -15.04
N LEU A 182 25.51 10.76 -15.72
CA LEU A 182 25.51 10.14 -17.05
C LEU A 182 26.22 11.00 -18.09
N GLN A 183 26.01 12.33 -18.07
CA GLN A 183 26.70 13.26 -18.95
C GLN A 183 28.21 13.28 -18.69
N ARG A 184 28.64 13.32 -17.42
CA ARG A 184 30.08 13.26 -17.08
C ARG A 184 30.73 11.96 -17.54
N GLU A 185 30.05 10.83 -17.34
CA GLU A 185 30.54 9.53 -17.77
C GLU A 185 30.65 9.43 -19.29
N ALA A 186 29.60 9.84 -20.02
CA ALA A 186 29.61 9.84 -21.48
C ALA A 186 30.67 10.81 -22.05
N GLN A 187 30.84 12.00 -21.47
CA GLN A 187 31.91 12.94 -21.86
C GLN A 187 33.30 12.34 -21.67
N ARG A 188 33.56 11.70 -20.52
CA ARG A 188 34.83 11.03 -20.25
C ARG A 188 35.13 9.94 -21.28
N LEU A 189 34.13 9.12 -21.62
CA LEU A 189 34.28 8.06 -22.62
C LEU A 189 34.51 8.62 -24.02
N VAL A 190 33.85 9.72 -24.39
CA VAL A 190 34.11 10.43 -25.66
C VAL A 190 35.55 10.94 -25.70
N GLU A 191 36.04 11.60 -24.66
CA GLU A 191 37.42 12.10 -24.57
C GLU A 191 38.44 10.95 -24.65
N GLU A 192 38.18 9.83 -23.97
CA GLU A 192 39.04 8.64 -24.04
C GLU A 192 39.08 8.03 -25.46
N LEU A 193 37.92 7.91 -26.11
CA LEU A 193 37.83 7.42 -27.48
C LEU A 193 38.53 8.37 -28.46
N GLU A 194 38.37 9.68 -28.31
CA GLU A 194 39.07 10.67 -29.13
C GLU A 194 40.58 10.57 -29.00
N ALA A 195 41.11 10.43 -27.77
CA ALA A 195 42.52 10.22 -27.53
C ALA A 195 43.08 8.94 -28.18
N GLN A 196 42.23 7.91 -28.34
CA GLN A 196 42.60 6.66 -29.03
C GLN A 196 42.46 6.73 -30.55
N ILE A 197 41.55 7.55 -31.08
CA ILE A 197 41.29 7.70 -32.52
C ILE A 197 42.36 8.58 -33.19
N GLU A 198 42.78 9.67 -32.53
CA GLU A 198 43.66 10.70 -33.13
C GLU A 198 45.04 10.17 -33.59
N PRO A 199 45.74 9.30 -32.83
CA PRO A 199 47.02 8.73 -33.28
C PRO A 199 46.90 7.84 -34.53
N VAL A 200 45.78 7.10 -34.66
CA VAL A 200 45.51 6.24 -35.83
C VAL A 200 45.19 7.07 -37.06
N ARG A 201 44.49 8.20 -36.87
CA ARG A 201 44.18 9.16 -37.94
C ARG A 201 45.44 9.85 -38.48
N ALA A 202 46.42 10.11 -37.63
CA ALA A 202 47.66 10.80 -38.00
C ALA A 202 48.67 9.92 -38.77
N SER A 203 48.56 8.59 -38.71
CA SER A 203 49.51 7.66 -39.33
C SER A 203 48.89 6.85 -40.47
N THR A 204 49.28 7.19 -41.70
CA THR A 204 48.78 6.59 -42.95
C THR A 204 49.20 5.13 -43.16
N GLU A 205 50.26 4.66 -42.50
CA GLU A 205 50.67 3.24 -42.55
C GLU A 205 49.81 2.35 -41.66
N THR A 206 49.51 2.78 -40.42
CA THR A 206 48.60 2.06 -39.51
C THR A 206 47.15 2.08 -39.99
N ALA A 207 46.74 3.11 -40.73
CA ALA A 207 45.40 3.19 -41.32
C ALA A 207 45.17 2.17 -42.45
N ARG A 208 46.23 1.62 -43.06
CA ARG A 208 46.13 0.64 -44.16
C ARG A 208 45.96 -0.81 -43.70
N ASP A 209 46.17 -1.12 -42.42
CA ASP A 209 45.88 -2.44 -41.87
C ASP A 209 44.36 -2.63 -41.68
N PRO A 210 43.71 -3.61 -42.33
CA PRO A 210 42.26 -3.79 -42.28
C PRO A 210 41.70 -4.00 -40.88
N VAL A 211 42.46 -4.66 -39.98
CA VAL A 211 42.04 -4.89 -38.59
C VAL A 211 42.07 -3.60 -37.80
N THR A 212 43.18 -2.85 -37.88
CA THR A 212 43.31 -1.54 -37.23
C THR A 212 42.27 -0.54 -37.76
N ALA A 213 41.97 -0.56 -39.06
CA ALA A 213 40.95 0.27 -39.67
C ALA A 213 39.52 -0.07 -39.17
N ALA A 214 39.20 -1.37 -39.01
CA ALA A 214 37.92 -1.80 -38.45
C ALA A 214 37.76 -1.38 -36.99
N GLU A 215 38.79 -1.55 -36.16
CA GLU A 215 38.78 -1.09 -34.77
C GLU A 215 38.63 0.43 -34.65
N ASN A 216 39.32 1.20 -35.50
CA ASN A 216 39.15 2.65 -35.52
C ASN A 216 37.73 3.05 -35.92
N LEU A 217 37.12 2.36 -36.90
CA LEU A 217 35.74 2.59 -37.29
C LEU A 217 34.76 2.29 -36.15
N ARG A 218 34.97 1.19 -35.42
CA ARG A 218 34.16 0.83 -34.24
C ARG A 218 34.22 1.93 -33.18
N LYS A 219 35.41 2.46 -32.88
CA LYS A 219 35.60 3.57 -31.93
C LYS A 219 34.90 4.85 -32.40
N ILE A 220 34.96 5.17 -33.68
CA ILE A 220 34.24 6.33 -34.25
C ILE A 220 32.73 6.15 -34.12
N ALA A 221 32.20 4.97 -34.43
CA ALA A 221 30.77 4.66 -34.27
C ALA A 221 30.34 4.74 -32.80
N GLN A 222 31.14 4.22 -31.88
CA GLN A 222 30.91 4.32 -30.44
C GLN A 222 30.91 5.79 -29.97
N ARG A 223 31.85 6.60 -30.43
CA ARG A 223 31.91 8.04 -30.11
C ARG A 223 30.66 8.76 -30.62
N GLU A 224 30.24 8.51 -31.86
CA GLU A 224 29.02 9.12 -32.41
C GLU A 224 27.77 8.75 -31.60
N ALA A 225 27.64 7.50 -31.16
CA ALA A 225 26.55 7.06 -30.31
C ALA A 225 26.51 7.84 -28.98
N LEU A 226 27.67 7.98 -28.31
CA LEU A 226 27.80 8.72 -27.05
C LEU A 226 27.55 10.22 -27.24
N GLU A 227 28.02 10.83 -28.33
CA GLU A 227 27.72 12.23 -28.65
C GLU A 227 26.22 12.47 -28.89
N ARG A 228 25.55 11.52 -29.57
CA ARG A 228 24.09 11.56 -29.74
C ARG A 228 23.38 11.40 -28.40
N GLU A 229 23.87 10.52 -27.54
CA GLU A 229 23.34 10.35 -26.19
C GLU A 229 23.46 11.64 -25.35
N LEU A 230 24.60 12.33 -25.41
CA LEU A 230 24.78 13.63 -24.76
C LEU A 230 23.75 14.67 -25.24
N ARG A 231 23.51 14.75 -26.56
CA ARG A 231 22.47 15.62 -27.14
C ARG A 231 21.06 15.24 -26.67
N VAL A 232 20.77 13.95 -26.48
CA VAL A 232 19.49 13.51 -25.90
C VAL A 232 19.32 14.06 -24.49
N TYR A 233 20.36 13.99 -23.65
CA TYR A 233 20.30 14.52 -22.28
C TYR A 233 20.06 16.03 -22.24
N GLU A 234 20.71 16.79 -23.14
CA GLU A 234 20.50 18.23 -23.26
C GLU A 234 19.05 18.58 -23.64
N GLU A 235 18.50 17.92 -24.67
CA GLU A 235 17.13 18.15 -25.11
C GLU A 235 16.09 17.60 -24.11
N GLU A 236 16.41 16.53 -23.38
CA GLU A 236 15.57 15.99 -22.30
C GLU A 236 15.42 17.01 -21.16
N LEU A 237 16.53 17.59 -20.67
CA LEU A 237 16.52 18.63 -19.63
C LEU A 237 15.75 19.88 -20.09
N ARG A 238 16.03 20.34 -21.32
CA ARG A 238 15.33 21.49 -21.92
C ARG A 238 13.83 21.26 -22.05
N ASN A 239 13.44 20.06 -22.46
CA ASN A 239 12.04 19.64 -22.53
C ASN A 239 11.39 19.66 -21.14
N TYR A 240 12.08 19.17 -20.10
CA TYR A 240 11.53 19.20 -18.74
C TYR A 240 11.32 20.61 -18.20
N GLU A 241 12.19 21.56 -18.52
CA GLU A 241 12.02 22.96 -18.14
C GLU A 241 10.85 23.61 -18.87
N THR A 242 10.76 23.40 -20.19
CA THR A 242 9.75 24.05 -21.03
C THR A 242 8.34 23.48 -20.82
N THR A 243 8.22 22.19 -20.47
CA THR A 243 6.92 21.50 -20.34
C THR A 243 6.38 21.46 -18.91
N SER A 244 7.03 22.10 -17.93
CA SER A 244 6.59 22.07 -16.53
C SER A 244 5.14 22.56 -16.37
N ASP A 245 4.84 23.75 -16.90
CA ASP A 245 3.49 24.34 -16.86
C ASP A 245 2.46 23.52 -17.63
N LEU A 246 2.88 22.82 -18.69
CA LEU A 246 2.02 21.92 -19.46
C LEU A 246 1.63 20.69 -18.66
N ILE A 247 2.56 20.09 -17.91
CA ILE A 247 2.25 18.95 -17.05
C ILE A 247 1.34 19.37 -15.90
N GLU A 248 1.58 20.54 -15.31
CA GLU A 248 0.69 21.09 -14.28
C GLU A 248 -0.73 21.31 -14.82
N ALA A 249 -0.88 21.98 -15.97
CA ALA A 249 -2.19 22.19 -16.58
C ALA A 249 -2.88 20.87 -16.98
N LYS A 250 -2.11 19.87 -17.45
CA LYS A 250 -2.66 18.53 -17.75
C LYS A 250 -3.13 17.80 -16.51
N ARG A 251 -2.40 17.91 -15.39
CA ARG A 251 -2.82 17.36 -14.09
C ARG A 251 -4.12 18.00 -13.65
N ASP A 252 -4.21 19.32 -13.67
CA ASP A 252 -5.40 20.04 -13.24
C ASP A 252 -6.62 19.70 -14.11
N HIS A 253 -6.42 19.56 -15.43
CA HIS A 253 -7.45 19.07 -16.33
C HIS A 253 -7.85 17.61 -16.05
N ALA A 254 -6.90 16.74 -15.73
CA ALA A 254 -7.18 15.35 -15.38
C ALA A 254 -7.95 15.23 -14.06
N VAL A 255 -7.63 16.04 -13.04
CA VAL A 255 -8.39 16.13 -11.78
C VAL A 255 -9.84 16.47 -12.07
N MET A 256 -10.09 17.53 -12.85
CA MET A 256 -11.44 17.93 -13.21
C MET A 256 -12.17 16.83 -14.00
N GLN A 257 -11.50 16.15 -14.94
CA GLN A 257 -12.10 15.05 -15.69
C GLN A 257 -12.48 13.86 -14.80
N VAL A 258 -11.64 13.52 -13.81
CA VAL A 258 -11.94 12.48 -12.81
C VAL A 258 -13.15 12.88 -11.99
N GLU A 259 -13.21 14.10 -11.46
CA GLU A 259 -14.34 14.60 -10.68
C GLU A 259 -15.67 14.55 -11.48
N LEU A 260 -15.65 14.93 -12.76
CA LEU A 260 -16.83 14.84 -13.62
C LEU A 260 -17.24 13.39 -13.90
N ALA A 261 -16.27 12.51 -14.21
CA ALA A 261 -16.56 11.10 -14.46
C ALA A 261 -17.07 10.38 -13.21
N GLU A 262 -16.56 10.74 -12.03
CA GLU A 262 -17.02 10.21 -10.75
C GLU A 262 -18.47 10.62 -10.48
N LYS A 263 -18.82 11.89 -10.68
CA LYS A 263 -20.21 12.37 -10.58
C LYS A 263 -21.14 11.63 -11.54
N GLU A 264 -20.72 11.47 -12.78
CA GLU A 264 -21.49 10.75 -13.81
C GLU A 264 -21.71 9.28 -13.41
N MET A 265 -20.66 8.58 -12.99
CA MET A 265 -20.73 7.21 -12.46
C MET A 265 -21.68 7.09 -11.27
N LYS A 266 -21.56 7.98 -10.27
CA LYS A 266 -22.43 7.98 -9.08
C LYS A 266 -23.89 8.20 -9.46
N ALA A 267 -24.18 9.13 -10.36
CA ALA A 267 -25.53 9.39 -10.83
C ALA A 267 -26.14 8.19 -11.60
N TRP A 268 -25.38 7.50 -12.45
CA TRP A 268 -25.85 6.26 -13.09
C TRP A 268 -26.11 5.15 -12.06
N ARG A 269 -25.25 5.01 -11.06
CA ARG A 269 -25.42 4.04 -9.96
C ARG A 269 -26.67 4.33 -9.13
N GLU A 270 -26.90 5.60 -8.79
CA GLU A 270 -28.10 6.04 -8.07
C GLU A 270 -29.37 5.73 -8.88
N ALA A 271 -29.38 6.04 -10.19
CA ALA A 271 -30.50 5.74 -11.07
C ALA A 271 -30.78 4.22 -11.16
N LEU A 272 -29.74 3.39 -11.25
CA LEU A 272 -29.85 1.94 -11.26
C LEU A 272 -30.42 1.39 -9.94
N ASN A 273 -29.92 1.88 -8.80
CA ASN A 273 -30.39 1.46 -7.48
C ASN A 273 -31.84 1.90 -7.22
N GLU A 274 -32.20 3.11 -7.63
CA GLU A 274 -33.58 3.59 -7.58
C GLU A 274 -34.51 2.68 -8.39
N ARG A 275 -34.09 2.30 -9.61
CA ARG A 275 -34.88 1.39 -10.45
C ARG A 275 -35.03 0.01 -9.82
N ARG A 276 -33.94 -0.57 -9.29
CA ARG A 276 -33.99 -1.85 -8.55
C ARG A 276 -34.96 -1.79 -7.37
N ARG A 277 -34.95 -0.68 -6.62
CA ARG A 277 -35.85 -0.48 -5.46
C ARG A 277 -37.32 -0.43 -5.89
N ILE A 278 -37.63 0.30 -6.96
CA ILE A 278 -39.00 0.39 -7.50
C ILE A 278 -39.48 -1.00 -7.99
N ASP A 279 -38.63 -1.73 -8.71
CA ASP A 279 -38.99 -3.04 -9.24
C ASP A 279 -39.18 -4.07 -8.11
N ALA A 280 -38.30 -4.08 -7.09
CA ALA A 280 -38.44 -4.95 -5.91
C ALA A 280 -39.69 -4.64 -5.07
N ASP A 281 -40.04 -3.35 -4.86
CA ASP A 281 -41.26 -2.97 -4.15
C ASP A 281 -42.54 -3.37 -4.92
N ARG A 282 -42.53 -3.22 -6.25
CA ARG A 282 -43.63 -3.66 -7.10
C ARG A 282 -43.83 -5.18 -7.04
N GLU A 283 -42.74 -5.93 -7.14
CA GLU A 283 -42.76 -7.39 -7.07
C GLU A 283 -43.22 -7.91 -5.70
N SER A 284 -42.73 -7.32 -4.61
CA SER A 284 -43.16 -7.64 -3.24
C SER A 284 -44.66 -7.45 -3.06
N LYS A 285 -45.22 -6.31 -3.50
CA LYS A 285 -46.66 -6.05 -3.47
C LYS A 285 -47.46 -7.06 -4.31
N ALA A 286 -47.00 -7.34 -5.52
CA ALA A 286 -47.65 -8.31 -6.41
C ALA A 286 -47.65 -9.73 -5.80
N ALA A 287 -46.54 -10.15 -5.19
CA ALA A 287 -46.40 -11.45 -4.55
C ALA A 287 -47.34 -11.60 -3.33
N ILE A 288 -47.46 -10.54 -2.51
CA ILE A 288 -48.40 -10.52 -1.37
C ILE A 288 -49.87 -10.61 -1.85
N GLU A 289 -50.22 -9.91 -2.92
CA GLU A 289 -51.56 -9.99 -3.51
C GLU A 289 -51.84 -11.37 -4.12
N ALA A 290 -50.86 -11.95 -4.82
CA ALA A 290 -50.95 -13.31 -5.36
C ALA A 290 -51.15 -14.35 -4.24
N ALA A 291 -50.43 -14.22 -3.11
CA ALA A 291 -50.61 -15.09 -1.96
C ALA A 291 -52.01 -15.00 -1.31
N LYS A 292 -52.60 -13.81 -1.27
CA LYS A 292 -53.98 -13.61 -0.77
C LYS A 292 -55.03 -14.23 -1.68
N ASN A 293 -54.80 -14.20 -2.99
CA ASN A 293 -55.75 -14.68 -4.00
C ASN A 293 -55.55 -16.17 -4.37
N ALA A 294 -54.46 -16.79 -3.92
CA ALA A 294 -54.13 -18.19 -4.21
C ALA A 294 -55.15 -19.18 -3.60
N SER A 295 -55.42 -20.27 -4.32
CA SER A 295 -56.23 -21.36 -3.80
C SER A 295 -55.61 -22.01 -2.54
N PRO A 296 -56.41 -22.60 -1.62
CA PRO A 296 -55.88 -23.17 -0.37
C PRO A 296 -54.79 -24.24 -0.55
N ALA A 297 -54.77 -24.95 -1.67
CA ALA A 297 -53.75 -25.94 -2.00
C ALA A 297 -52.41 -25.31 -2.40
N LEU A 298 -52.42 -24.11 -3.00
CA LEU A 298 -51.24 -23.40 -3.50
C LEU A 298 -50.80 -22.25 -2.59
N ARG A 299 -51.59 -21.93 -1.57
CA ARG A 299 -51.32 -20.84 -0.63
C ARG A 299 -49.91 -20.90 -0.03
N ARG A 300 -49.43 -22.09 0.34
CA ARG A 300 -48.06 -22.25 0.86
C ARG A 300 -47.00 -21.82 -0.15
N LEU A 301 -47.10 -22.26 -1.40
CA LEU A 301 -46.15 -21.88 -2.47
C LEU A 301 -46.22 -20.38 -2.78
N ALA A 302 -47.42 -19.81 -2.76
CA ALA A 302 -47.60 -18.37 -2.97
C ALA A 302 -47.06 -17.54 -1.78
N GLU A 303 -47.18 -18.05 -0.54
CA GLU A 303 -46.56 -17.46 0.65
C GLU A 303 -45.02 -17.55 0.59
N GLU A 304 -44.46 -18.67 0.12
CA GLU A 304 -43.01 -18.82 -0.14
C GLU A 304 -42.52 -17.78 -1.17
N ASN A 305 -43.26 -17.55 -2.26
CA ASN A 305 -42.93 -16.50 -3.23
C ASN A 305 -42.99 -15.09 -2.63
N ALA A 306 -43.98 -14.82 -1.76
CA ALA A 306 -44.05 -13.55 -1.04
C ALA A 306 -42.86 -13.36 -0.09
N THR A 307 -42.35 -14.43 0.54
CA THR A 307 -41.14 -14.36 1.35
C THR A 307 -39.89 -14.08 0.51
N LEU A 308 -39.73 -14.73 -0.65
CA LEU A 308 -38.60 -14.47 -1.57
C LEU A 308 -38.60 -13.00 -2.05
N ALA A 309 -39.77 -12.48 -2.42
CA ALA A 309 -39.88 -11.09 -2.85
C ALA A 309 -39.58 -10.08 -1.70
N ALA A 310 -39.93 -10.41 -0.47
CA ALA A 310 -39.59 -9.61 0.71
C ALA A 310 -38.09 -9.66 1.05
N GLU A 311 -37.47 -10.83 0.98
CA GLU A 311 -36.02 -11.00 1.16
C GLU A 311 -35.23 -10.24 0.09
N ARG A 312 -35.70 -10.27 -1.17
CA ARG A 312 -35.12 -9.48 -2.26
C ARG A 312 -35.20 -7.98 -1.97
N GLN A 313 -36.31 -7.48 -1.43
CA GLN A 313 -36.45 -6.07 -1.05
C GLN A 313 -35.42 -5.67 0.03
N GLU A 314 -35.17 -6.53 1.02
CA GLU A 314 -34.12 -6.31 2.02
C GLU A 314 -32.71 -6.33 1.39
N LEU A 315 -32.46 -7.25 0.46
CA LEU A 315 -31.19 -7.35 -0.26
C LEU A 315 -30.88 -6.09 -1.06
N VAL A 316 -31.86 -5.54 -1.79
CA VAL A 316 -31.68 -4.28 -2.54
C VAL A 316 -31.33 -3.12 -1.60
N ALA A 317 -31.93 -3.06 -0.40
CA ALA A 317 -31.56 -2.06 0.59
C ALA A 317 -30.12 -2.25 1.11
N LYS A 318 -29.67 -3.49 1.30
CA LYS A 318 -28.27 -3.80 1.68
C LYS A 318 -27.28 -3.39 0.59
N ILE A 319 -27.60 -3.59 -0.68
CA ILE A 319 -26.78 -3.13 -1.81
C ILE A 319 -26.62 -1.61 -1.78
N GLU A 320 -27.71 -0.86 -1.57
CA GLU A 320 -27.67 0.60 -1.47
C GLU A 320 -26.77 1.08 -0.30
N ILE A 321 -26.88 0.44 0.86
CA ILE A 321 -26.04 0.75 2.04
C ILE A 321 -24.57 0.43 1.74
N ALA A 322 -24.27 -0.73 1.16
CA ALA A 322 -22.91 -1.14 0.88
C ALA A 322 -22.22 -0.18 -0.12
N TYR A 323 -22.93 0.32 -1.13
CA TYR A 323 -22.39 1.35 -2.01
C TYR A 323 -22.09 2.67 -1.27
N LYS A 324 -22.96 3.09 -0.34
CA LYS A 324 -22.69 4.30 0.48
C LYS A 324 -21.46 4.12 1.37
N GLU A 325 -21.24 2.91 1.89
CA GLU A 325 -20.03 2.58 2.65
C GLU A 325 -18.78 2.61 1.75
N VAL A 326 -18.86 2.08 0.53
CA VAL A 326 -17.77 2.17 -0.47
C VAL A 326 -17.42 3.63 -0.73
N ASP A 327 -18.41 4.48 -0.99
CA ASP A 327 -18.18 5.90 -1.31
C ASP A 327 -17.57 6.65 -0.10
N ALA A 328 -18.05 6.37 1.12
CA ALA A 328 -17.51 6.97 2.34
C ALA A 328 -16.07 6.51 2.66
N LEU A 329 -15.73 5.25 2.40
CA LEU A 329 -14.35 4.77 2.55
C LEU A 329 -13.43 5.31 1.45
N GLN A 330 -13.92 5.41 0.21
CA GLN A 330 -13.18 5.97 -0.90
C GLN A 330 -12.82 7.44 -0.64
N GLU A 331 -13.75 8.24 -0.11
CA GLU A 331 -13.46 9.62 0.30
C GLU A 331 -12.36 9.67 1.38
N GLN A 332 -12.41 8.77 2.37
CA GLN A 332 -11.37 8.68 3.40
C GLN A 332 -9.99 8.32 2.80
N VAL A 333 -9.95 7.39 1.86
CA VAL A 333 -8.73 7.00 1.12
C VAL A 333 -8.14 8.21 0.41
N GLU A 334 -8.95 8.97 -0.31
CA GLU A 334 -8.51 10.15 -1.08
C GLU A 334 -8.02 11.29 -0.19
N VAL A 335 -8.74 11.56 0.91
CA VAL A 335 -8.34 12.56 1.91
C VAL A 335 -7.00 12.17 2.53
N LEU A 336 -6.87 10.90 2.96
CA LEU A 336 -5.65 10.40 3.58
C LEU A 336 -4.46 10.46 2.63
N ASP A 337 -4.66 10.05 1.38
CA ASP A 337 -3.63 10.06 0.35
C ASP A 337 -3.16 11.49 0.01
N THR A 338 -4.11 12.41 -0.14
CA THR A 338 -3.82 13.83 -0.35
C THR A 338 -3.04 14.43 0.82
N LEU A 339 -3.44 14.11 2.05
CA LEU A 339 -2.74 14.56 3.26
C LEU A 339 -1.32 14.00 3.32
N TYR A 340 -1.15 12.70 3.05
CA TYR A 340 0.15 12.06 3.01
C TYR A 340 1.09 12.72 2.01
N ARG A 341 0.67 12.91 0.76
CA ARG A 341 1.47 13.58 -0.29
C ARG A 341 1.85 15.02 0.08
N LYS A 342 0.90 15.79 0.62
CA LYS A 342 1.14 17.18 1.07
C LYS A 342 2.18 17.23 2.18
N ILE A 343 2.11 16.31 3.14
CA ILE A 343 3.03 16.27 4.27
C ILE A 343 4.41 15.82 3.81
N ARG A 344 4.50 14.75 3.01
CA ARG A 344 5.76 14.28 2.43
C ARG A 344 6.48 15.38 1.66
N THR A 345 5.78 16.08 0.77
CA THR A 345 6.34 17.21 0.02
C THR A 345 6.86 18.34 0.93
N ARG A 346 6.17 18.62 2.05
CA ARG A 346 6.62 19.63 3.02
C ARG A 346 7.87 19.18 3.77
N VAL A 347 7.94 17.92 4.18
CA VAL A 347 9.10 17.33 4.86
C VAL A 347 10.32 17.35 3.92
N ASP A 348 10.16 16.94 2.66
CA ASP A 348 11.24 16.92 1.68
C ASP A 348 11.82 18.30 1.37
N ARG A 349 10.98 19.36 1.41
CA ARG A 349 11.40 20.74 1.11
C ARG A 349 11.99 21.49 2.30
N ILE A 350 11.39 21.36 3.48
CA ILE A 350 11.71 22.18 4.67
C ILE A 350 12.72 21.44 5.58
N GLY A 351 12.80 20.11 5.47
CA GLY A 351 13.57 19.27 6.37
C GLY A 351 12.91 19.13 7.74
N LEU A 352 13.56 18.36 8.63
CA LEU A 352 13.06 18.08 9.98
C LEU A 352 13.13 19.33 10.87
N THR A 353 11.98 19.98 11.08
CA THR A 353 11.83 21.11 12.02
C THR A 353 10.87 20.76 13.16
N GLU A 354 10.97 21.49 14.29
CA GLU A 354 10.11 21.27 15.47
C GLU A 354 8.62 21.39 15.14
N SER A 355 8.25 22.38 14.31
CA SER A 355 6.88 22.58 13.84
C SER A 355 6.35 21.41 13.02
N ILE A 356 7.22 20.77 12.22
CA ILE A 356 6.88 19.54 11.49
C ILE A 356 6.64 18.39 12.46
N GLY A 357 7.41 18.27 13.54
CA GLY A 357 7.16 17.21 14.54
C GLY A 357 5.85 17.33 15.28
N VAL A 358 5.47 18.57 15.64
CA VAL A 358 4.14 18.83 16.22
C VAL A 358 3.04 18.48 15.21
N LEU A 359 3.21 18.86 13.93
CA LEU A 359 2.29 18.50 12.86
C LEU A 359 2.16 16.98 12.70
N LEU A 360 3.28 16.25 12.60
CA LEU A 360 3.30 14.79 12.45
C LEU A 360 2.64 14.08 13.63
N ARG A 361 2.82 14.58 14.86
CA ARG A 361 2.15 14.04 16.05
C ARG A 361 0.64 14.24 15.99
N LYS A 362 0.18 15.44 15.62
CA LYS A 362 -1.24 15.72 15.40
C LYS A 362 -1.84 14.80 14.33
N GLN A 363 -1.10 14.55 13.26
CA GLN A 363 -1.56 13.67 12.18
C GLN A 363 -1.59 12.20 12.59
N ARG A 364 -0.66 11.76 13.45
CA ARG A 364 -0.69 10.40 14.03
C ARG A 364 -1.97 10.14 14.82
N GLU A 365 -2.44 11.15 15.54
CA GLU A 365 -3.68 11.06 16.33
C GLU A 365 -4.94 11.08 15.46
N SER A 366 -4.86 11.63 14.25
CA SER A 366 -5.97 11.63 13.28
C SER A 366 -5.97 10.45 12.30
N LEU A 367 -4.98 9.55 12.38
CA LEU A 367 -4.96 8.36 11.52
C LEU A 367 -6.11 7.41 11.89
N PRO A 368 -6.76 6.77 10.90
CA PRO A 368 -7.75 5.72 11.15
C PRO A 368 -7.18 4.58 11.98
N ASN A 369 -8.04 3.92 12.75
CA ASN A 369 -7.65 2.78 13.58
C ASN A 369 -7.47 1.53 12.71
N ILE A 370 -6.22 1.26 12.30
CA ILE A 370 -5.86 0.15 11.43
C ILE A 370 -6.38 -1.21 11.94
N ALA A 371 -6.30 -1.47 13.25
CA ALA A 371 -6.73 -2.74 13.82
C ALA A 371 -8.25 -2.95 13.73
N GLU A 372 -9.01 -1.86 13.75
CA GLU A 372 -10.47 -1.89 13.64
C GLU A 372 -10.90 -2.20 12.21
N HIS A 373 -10.29 -1.56 11.21
CA HIS A 373 -10.54 -1.85 9.79
C HIS A 373 -10.14 -3.28 9.39
N ILE A 374 -9.03 -3.80 9.93
CA ILE A 374 -8.65 -5.22 9.73
C ILE A 374 -9.75 -6.14 10.29
N ARG A 375 -10.30 -5.82 11.46
CA ARG A 375 -11.39 -6.60 12.04
C ARG A 375 -12.65 -6.55 11.16
N TYR A 376 -13.02 -5.39 10.63
CA TYR A 376 -14.17 -5.26 9.73
C TYR A 376 -14.00 -6.08 8.44
N ILE A 377 -12.81 -6.11 7.86
CA ILE A 377 -12.50 -6.97 6.71
C ILE A 377 -12.71 -8.45 7.06
N GLU A 378 -12.23 -8.92 8.21
CA GLU A 378 -12.38 -10.32 8.63
C GLU A 378 -13.83 -10.68 8.96
N GLU A 379 -14.58 -9.78 9.60
CA GLU A 379 -16.02 -9.94 9.85
C GLU A 379 -16.78 -10.04 8.53
N ARG A 380 -16.51 -9.16 7.56
CA ARG A 380 -17.15 -9.16 6.24
C ARG A 380 -16.84 -10.43 5.44
N LYS A 381 -15.60 -10.94 5.48
CA LYS A 381 -15.24 -12.23 4.87
C LYS A 381 -16.05 -13.39 5.44
N ALA A 382 -16.26 -13.40 6.76
CA ALA A 382 -17.07 -14.43 7.40
C ALA A 382 -18.55 -14.34 6.98
N ASP A 383 -19.07 -13.13 6.77
CA ASP A 383 -20.44 -12.93 6.29
C ASP A 383 -20.60 -13.27 4.79
N MET A 384 -19.60 -12.96 3.95
CA MET A 384 -19.57 -13.41 2.55
C MET A 384 -19.60 -14.94 2.44
N ALA A 385 -18.89 -15.65 3.32
CA ALA A 385 -18.95 -17.12 3.33
C ALA A 385 -20.36 -17.67 3.62
N LYS A 386 -21.16 -16.96 4.43
CA LYS A 386 -22.58 -17.32 4.66
C LYS A 386 -23.45 -16.97 3.45
N LEU A 387 -23.19 -15.83 2.81
CA LEU A 387 -23.90 -15.38 1.63
C LEU A 387 -23.73 -16.39 0.47
N ASN A 388 -22.50 -16.85 0.24
CA ASN A 388 -22.20 -17.87 -0.77
C ASN A 388 -22.97 -19.17 -0.51
N LEU A 389 -23.16 -19.57 0.76
CA LEU A 389 -23.98 -20.75 1.09
C LEU A 389 -25.46 -20.51 0.75
N GLN A 390 -26.00 -19.33 1.09
CA GLN A 390 -27.37 -18.95 0.73
C GLN A 390 -27.58 -18.91 -0.78
N GLN A 391 -26.55 -18.51 -1.53
CA GLN A 391 -26.54 -18.59 -2.99
C GLN A 391 -26.69 -19.99 -3.52
N VAL A 392 -25.87 -20.92 -3.03
CA VAL A 392 -25.98 -22.33 -3.45
C VAL A 392 -27.39 -22.88 -3.17
N GLU A 393 -27.97 -22.56 -2.00
CA GLU A 393 -29.34 -22.98 -1.67
C GLU A 393 -30.40 -22.39 -2.63
N LEU A 394 -30.24 -21.14 -3.06
CA LEU A 394 -31.14 -20.49 -4.01
C LEU A 394 -30.97 -21.05 -5.43
N GLU A 395 -29.73 -21.34 -5.83
CA GLU A 395 -29.41 -21.99 -7.11
C GLU A 395 -29.97 -23.42 -7.18
N ASP A 396 -29.87 -24.18 -6.09
CA ASP A 396 -30.46 -25.51 -5.97
C ASP A 396 -32.00 -25.45 -6.09
N LYS A 397 -32.66 -24.53 -5.37
CA LYS A 397 -34.12 -24.30 -5.50
C LYS A 397 -34.51 -23.92 -6.93
N ARG A 398 -33.68 -23.10 -7.59
CA ARG A 398 -33.90 -22.70 -8.99
C ARG A 398 -33.71 -23.89 -9.93
N ALA A 399 -32.74 -24.77 -9.66
CA ALA A 399 -32.50 -25.99 -10.43
C ALA A 399 -33.65 -27.00 -10.31
N GLU A 400 -34.26 -27.14 -9.12
CA GLU A 400 -35.48 -27.93 -8.93
C GLU A 400 -36.65 -27.46 -9.80
N LEU A 401 -36.67 -26.18 -10.16
CA LEU A 401 -37.69 -25.56 -11.02
C LEU A 401 -37.30 -25.55 -12.51
N ALA A 402 -36.21 -26.21 -12.92
CA ALA A 402 -35.83 -26.32 -14.32
C ALA A 402 -36.86 -27.13 -15.14
N GLU A 403 -37.37 -28.23 -14.58
CA GLU A 403 -38.43 -29.06 -15.15
C GLU A 403 -39.80 -28.72 -14.55
N ILE A 404 -40.32 -27.53 -14.90
CA ILE A 404 -41.60 -27.02 -14.38
C ILE A 404 -42.75 -28.01 -14.63
N ASP A 405 -42.80 -28.66 -15.81
CA ASP A 405 -43.87 -29.58 -16.17
C ASP A 405 -43.89 -30.83 -15.26
N GLU A 406 -42.73 -31.40 -14.92
CA GLU A 406 -42.61 -32.53 -14.00
C GLU A 406 -43.02 -32.13 -12.57
N ARG A 407 -42.68 -30.91 -12.13
CA ARG A 407 -43.08 -30.38 -10.83
C ARG A 407 -44.59 -30.13 -10.76
N ILE A 408 -45.21 -29.66 -11.84
CA ILE A 408 -46.67 -29.50 -11.95
C ILE A 408 -47.36 -30.86 -11.77
N GLU A 409 -46.89 -31.90 -12.48
CA GLU A 409 -47.46 -33.25 -12.37
C GLU A 409 -47.36 -33.80 -10.94
N LYS A 410 -46.22 -33.61 -10.25
CA LYS A 410 -46.03 -33.99 -8.84
C LYS A 410 -47.01 -33.26 -7.92
N ILE A 411 -47.16 -31.94 -8.06
CA ILE A 411 -48.08 -31.14 -7.23
C ILE A 411 -49.55 -31.55 -7.48
N LEU A 412 -49.93 -31.80 -8.74
CA LEU A 412 -51.26 -32.30 -9.09
C LEU A 412 -51.51 -33.67 -8.44
N ALA A 413 -50.55 -34.61 -8.55
CA ALA A 413 -50.65 -35.93 -7.96
C ALA A 413 -50.84 -35.88 -6.43
N GLU A 414 -50.03 -35.09 -5.72
CA GLU A 414 -50.12 -34.87 -4.27
C GLU A 414 -51.49 -34.29 -3.85
N THR A 415 -52.01 -33.35 -4.65
CA THR A 415 -53.29 -32.68 -4.37
C THR A 415 -54.48 -33.60 -4.63
N HIS A 416 -54.41 -34.49 -5.63
CA HIS A 416 -55.45 -35.49 -5.92
C HIS A 416 -55.58 -36.58 -4.84
N THR A 417 -54.49 -36.94 -4.15
CA THR A 417 -54.53 -37.84 -2.98
C THR A 417 -55.24 -37.24 -1.77
N ASN A 418 -55.25 -35.90 -1.63
CA ASN A 418 -55.86 -35.21 -0.49
C ASN A 418 -57.34 -34.88 -0.77
N ARG A 419 -58.20 -35.91 -0.69
CA ARG A 419 -59.61 -35.97 -1.13
C ARG A 419 -60.61 -34.99 -0.46
N LYS A 420 -60.16 -33.98 0.29
CA LYS A 420 -61.02 -33.05 1.06
C LYS A 420 -61.36 -31.73 0.34
N SER A 421 -60.74 -31.38 -0.80
CA SER A 421 -61.10 -30.18 -1.57
C SER A 421 -61.96 -30.51 -2.80
N ARG A 422 -63.07 -29.77 -2.99
CA ARG A 422 -64.11 -30.04 -4.01
C ARG A 422 -63.81 -29.46 -5.40
N LYS A 423 -62.69 -28.74 -5.58
CA LYS A 423 -62.04 -28.43 -6.88
C LYS A 423 -60.53 -28.31 -6.62
N GLY A 424 -59.73 -29.12 -7.31
CA GLY A 424 -58.27 -28.95 -7.30
C GLY A 424 -57.85 -27.67 -8.03
N PRO A 425 -56.64 -27.14 -7.77
CA PRO A 425 -56.09 -26.02 -8.52
C PRO A 425 -55.98 -26.36 -10.02
N SER A 426 -56.13 -25.37 -10.90
CA SER A 426 -55.91 -25.58 -12.33
C SER A 426 -54.42 -25.67 -12.64
N GLU A 427 -54.05 -26.46 -13.65
CA GLU A 427 -52.66 -26.57 -14.14
C GLU A 427 -52.07 -25.18 -14.47
N THR A 428 -52.89 -24.30 -15.03
CA THR A 428 -52.52 -22.91 -15.36
C THR A 428 -52.18 -22.08 -14.12
N GLU A 429 -52.88 -22.26 -13.01
CA GLU A 429 -52.63 -21.54 -11.75
C GLU A 429 -51.31 -22.00 -11.13
N ILE A 430 -51.05 -23.31 -11.11
CA ILE A 430 -49.78 -23.90 -10.66
C ILE A 430 -48.61 -23.39 -11.51
N ARG A 431 -48.76 -23.46 -12.84
CA ARG A 431 -47.73 -22.98 -13.78
C ARG A 431 -47.41 -21.50 -13.55
N THR A 432 -48.42 -20.67 -13.30
CA THR A 432 -48.23 -19.23 -13.06
C THR A 432 -47.44 -18.97 -11.78
N ILE A 433 -47.78 -19.67 -10.68
CA ILE A 433 -47.07 -19.53 -9.40
C ILE A 433 -45.62 -20.02 -9.51
N LEU A 434 -45.37 -21.16 -10.18
CA LEU A 434 -44.01 -21.70 -10.35
C LEU A 434 -43.15 -20.84 -11.29
N LEU A 435 -43.72 -20.27 -12.34
CA LEU A 435 -43.02 -19.31 -13.20
C LEU A 435 -42.64 -18.05 -12.40
N ALA A 436 -43.56 -17.52 -11.60
CA ALA A 436 -43.25 -16.41 -10.70
C ALA A 436 -42.16 -16.78 -9.67
N SER A 437 -42.20 -17.99 -9.09
CA SER A 437 -41.13 -18.48 -8.21
C SER A 437 -39.78 -18.45 -8.90
N ARG A 438 -39.70 -18.94 -10.14
CA ARG A 438 -38.47 -18.96 -10.92
C ARG A 438 -37.98 -17.55 -11.23
N GLU A 439 -38.87 -16.63 -11.61
CA GLU A 439 -38.51 -15.24 -11.88
C GLU A 439 -37.97 -14.55 -10.62
N TYR A 440 -38.60 -14.74 -9.46
CA TYR A 440 -38.09 -14.19 -8.19
C TYR A 440 -36.74 -14.78 -7.80
N LEU A 441 -36.53 -16.09 -7.99
CA LEU A 441 -35.24 -16.73 -7.74
C LEU A 441 -34.15 -16.22 -8.68
N ASP A 442 -34.41 -16.15 -9.99
CA ASP A 442 -33.46 -15.65 -10.99
C ASP A 442 -33.09 -14.17 -10.67
N ALA A 443 -34.05 -13.34 -10.26
CA ALA A 443 -33.81 -11.96 -9.84
C ALA A 443 -33.03 -11.85 -8.53
N GLN A 444 -33.37 -12.66 -7.52
CA GLN A 444 -32.69 -12.67 -6.22
C GLN A 444 -31.24 -13.16 -6.35
N ILE A 445 -30.98 -14.20 -7.16
CA ILE A 445 -29.62 -14.68 -7.46
C ILE A 445 -28.79 -13.57 -8.12
N LYS A 446 -29.37 -12.83 -9.08
CA LYS A 446 -28.69 -11.70 -9.74
C LYS A 446 -28.35 -10.56 -8.78
N ASP A 447 -29.29 -10.18 -7.91
CA ASP A 447 -29.06 -9.14 -6.91
C ASP A 447 -28.05 -9.62 -5.85
N MET A 448 -27.96 -10.92 -5.55
CA MET A 448 -26.99 -11.47 -4.61
C MET A 448 -25.57 -11.45 -5.18
N ASN A 449 -25.37 -11.81 -6.45
CA ASN A 449 -24.10 -11.61 -7.16
C ASN A 449 -23.68 -10.14 -7.13
N THR A 450 -24.63 -9.23 -7.37
CA THR A 450 -24.35 -7.79 -7.29
C THR A 450 -23.93 -7.38 -5.87
N TYR A 451 -24.57 -7.91 -4.83
CA TYR A 451 -24.20 -7.63 -3.45
C TYR A 451 -22.79 -8.15 -3.12
N GLU A 452 -22.44 -9.35 -3.59
CA GLU A 452 -21.09 -9.91 -3.45
C GLU A 452 -20.02 -9.03 -4.11
N ASP A 453 -20.25 -8.60 -5.36
CA ASP A 453 -19.34 -7.70 -6.08
C ASP A 453 -19.10 -6.40 -5.31
N VAL A 454 -20.15 -5.84 -4.69
CA VAL A 454 -20.05 -4.61 -3.89
C VAL A 454 -19.32 -4.86 -2.57
N LEU A 455 -19.54 -6.00 -1.90
CA LEU A 455 -18.79 -6.36 -0.69
C LEU A 455 -17.31 -6.61 -1.00
N GLU A 456 -16.99 -7.17 -2.16
CA GLU A 456 -15.61 -7.30 -2.63
C GLU A 456 -14.98 -5.92 -2.88
N LYS A 457 -15.69 -5.02 -3.58
CA LYS A 457 -15.24 -3.63 -3.77
C LYS A 457 -15.00 -2.93 -2.44
N LEU A 458 -15.90 -3.09 -1.47
CA LEU A 458 -15.78 -2.55 -0.12
C LEU A 458 -14.56 -3.09 0.62
N ASN A 459 -14.31 -4.40 0.56
CA ASN A 459 -13.11 -5.01 1.13
C ASN A 459 -11.83 -4.48 0.49
N ASN A 460 -11.81 -4.30 -0.83
CA ASN A 460 -10.66 -3.78 -1.56
C ASN A 460 -10.37 -2.32 -1.20
N THR A 461 -11.39 -1.47 -1.12
CA THR A 461 -11.25 -0.07 -0.67
C THR A 461 -10.78 0.02 0.78
N GLU A 462 -11.32 -0.82 1.68
CA GLU A 462 -10.90 -0.84 3.08
C GLU A 462 -9.46 -1.36 3.24
N ALA A 463 -9.05 -2.34 2.44
CA ALA A 463 -7.67 -2.82 2.39
C ALA A 463 -6.71 -1.72 1.88
N ASP A 464 -7.12 -0.91 0.90
CA ASP A 464 -6.34 0.23 0.44
C ASP A 464 -6.20 1.31 1.53
N LEU A 465 -7.28 1.60 2.26
CA LEU A 465 -7.24 2.50 3.42
C LEU A 465 -6.24 2.01 4.46
N VAL A 466 -6.28 0.72 4.81
CA VAL A 466 -5.34 0.09 5.75
C VAL A 466 -3.90 0.22 5.26
N ARG A 467 -3.65 -0.05 3.97
CA ARG A 467 -2.32 0.07 3.36
C ARG A 467 -1.80 1.50 3.45
N LYS A 468 -2.55 2.49 2.97
CA LYS A 468 -2.15 3.91 3.00
C LYS A 468 -1.98 4.44 4.43
N ALA A 469 -2.86 4.06 5.35
CA ALA A 469 -2.73 4.42 6.77
C ALA A 469 -1.48 3.80 7.41
N THR A 470 -1.14 2.57 7.02
CA THR A 470 0.07 1.89 7.48
C THR A 470 1.32 2.58 6.95
N ASP A 471 1.36 2.89 5.65
CA ASP A 471 2.47 3.59 5.01
C ASP A 471 2.70 4.98 5.65
N PHE A 472 1.61 5.72 5.88
CA PHE A 472 1.69 7.01 6.54
C PHE A 472 2.12 6.88 8.02
N SER A 473 1.68 5.84 8.73
CA SER A 473 2.13 5.54 10.10
C SER A 473 3.61 5.18 10.16
N VAL A 474 4.11 4.37 9.21
CA VAL A 474 5.54 4.05 9.08
C VAL A 474 6.35 5.32 8.84
N PHE A 475 5.93 6.14 7.87
CA PHE A 475 6.53 7.44 7.59
C PHE A 475 6.58 8.30 8.87
N ILE A 476 5.44 8.53 9.53
CA ILE A 476 5.41 9.35 10.76
C ILE A 476 6.38 8.82 11.83
N ARG A 477 6.44 7.49 12.04
CA ARG A 477 7.34 6.89 13.04
C ARG A 477 8.82 7.09 12.70
N GLU A 478 9.19 7.00 11.44
CA GLU A 478 10.55 7.24 10.98
C GLU A 478 11.00 8.68 11.28
N TYR A 479 10.12 9.67 11.06
CA TYR A 479 10.44 11.09 11.24
C TYR A 479 10.25 11.62 12.67
N ILE A 480 9.36 11.05 13.51
CA ILE A 480 9.12 11.53 14.89
C ILE A 480 10.33 11.31 15.82
N LEU A 481 11.08 10.22 15.64
CA LEU A 481 12.20 9.86 16.53
C LEU A 481 13.32 10.91 16.56
N TRP A 482 13.42 11.73 15.51
CA TRP A 482 14.47 12.73 15.36
C TRP A 482 14.13 14.10 15.96
N ILE A 483 12.94 14.24 16.56
CA ILE A 483 12.43 15.55 16.99
C ILE A 483 12.51 15.66 18.51
N LYS A 484 13.28 16.65 18.95
CA LYS A 484 13.61 16.93 20.36
C LYS A 484 12.32 17.16 21.17
N SER A 485 12.03 16.27 22.11
CA SER A 485 10.80 16.31 22.91
C SER A 485 10.82 17.32 24.06
N SER A 486 12.01 17.81 24.44
CA SER A 486 12.18 18.76 25.54
C SER A 486 13.42 19.62 25.37
N ASN A 487 13.35 20.87 25.80
CA ASN A 487 14.52 21.72 25.93
C ASN A 487 15.54 21.09 26.91
N PRO A 488 16.85 21.33 26.73
CA PRO A 488 17.83 20.84 27.68
C PRO A 488 17.56 21.49 29.05
N PRO A 489 17.75 20.76 30.17
CA PRO A 489 17.43 21.26 31.50
C PRO A 489 18.10 22.62 31.73
N GLY A 490 17.27 23.62 31.99
CA GLY A 490 17.69 25.02 32.11
C GLY A 490 17.87 25.46 33.56
N LEU A 491 18.47 26.64 33.73
CA LEU A 491 18.56 27.29 35.04
C LEU A 491 17.18 27.68 35.59
N ASP A 492 16.19 27.89 34.72
CA ASP A 492 14.81 28.15 35.11
C ASP A 492 14.17 26.93 35.79
N ASP A 493 14.41 25.73 35.29
CA ASP A 493 13.94 24.48 35.90
C ASP A 493 14.58 24.26 37.29
N ALA A 494 15.84 24.66 37.47
CA ALA A 494 16.51 24.59 38.77
C ALA A 494 15.90 25.56 39.79
N ARG A 495 15.42 26.73 39.34
CA ARG A 495 14.71 27.69 40.18
C ARG A 495 13.33 27.17 40.54
N GLU A 496 12.60 26.58 39.61
CA GLU A 496 11.30 25.94 39.87
C GLU A 496 11.43 24.73 40.80
N PHE A 497 12.50 23.95 40.68
CA PHE A 497 12.81 22.89 41.62
C PHE A 497 13.07 23.45 43.03
N GLY A 498 13.83 24.56 43.12
CA GLY A 498 14.08 25.26 44.39
C GLY A 498 12.81 25.80 45.05
N THR A 499 11.89 26.39 44.28
CA THR A 499 10.61 26.87 44.81
C THR A 499 9.70 25.72 45.24
N ALA A 500 9.69 24.61 44.50
CA ALA A 500 8.96 23.40 44.88
C ALA A 500 9.53 22.77 46.16
N CYS A 501 10.85 22.69 46.32
CA CYS A 501 11.49 22.24 47.56
C CYS A 501 11.20 23.18 48.73
N GLY A 502 11.22 24.50 48.50
CA GLY A 502 10.85 25.50 49.49
C GLY A 502 9.39 25.39 49.94
N TRP A 503 8.49 25.09 49.01
CA TRP A 503 7.09 24.82 49.31
C TRP A 503 6.90 23.54 50.14
N LEU A 504 7.64 22.48 49.81
CA LEU A 504 7.59 21.20 50.54
C LEU A 504 8.12 21.32 51.99
N LEU A 505 9.17 22.12 52.20
CA LEU A 505 9.83 22.31 53.50
C LEU A 505 9.27 23.48 54.32
N SER A 506 8.25 24.18 53.83
CA SER A 506 7.71 25.37 54.49
C SER A 506 7.05 25.05 55.84
N PRO A 507 7.53 25.64 56.96
CA PRO A 507 6.98 25.38 58.30
C PRO A 507 5.51 25.79 58.45
N THR A 508 5.03 26.74 57.64
CA THR A 508 3.65 27.23 57.70
C THR A 508 2.66 26.19 57.16
N HIS A 509 3.02 25.46 56.11
CA HIS A 509 2.18 24.40 55.55
C HIS A 509 2.09 23.20 56.49
N TRP A 510 3.22 22.80 57.09
CA TRP A 510 3.25 21.75 58.10
C TRP A 510 2.51 22.14 59.39
N GLY A 511 2.63 23.39 59.84
CA GLY A 511 1.87 23.92 60.98
C GLY A 511 0.36 23.94 60.74
N ALA A 512 -0.08 24.25 59.51
CA ALA A 512 -1.49 24.19 59.12
C ALA A 512 -2.03 22.75 59.12
N VAL A 513 -1.23 21.77 58.66
CA VAL A 513 -1.60 20.34 58.74
C VAL A 513 -1.65 19.87 60.20
N ALA A 514 -0.65 20.21 61.02
CA ALA A 514 -0.57 19.79 62.42
C ALA A 514 -1.70 20.38 63.28
N SER A 515 -2.00 21.69 63.12
CA SER A 515 -3.09 22.34 63.85
C SER A 515 -4.46 21.76 63.48
N ARG A 516 -4.66 21.41 62.21
CA ARG A 516 -5.90 20.76 61.73
C ARG A 516 -6.03 19.33 62.25
N LEU A 517 -4.94 18.56 62.21
CA LEU A 517 -4.92 17.20 62.76
C LEU A 517 -5.18 17.22 64.28
N ASN A 518 -4.63 18.20 65.00
CA ASN A 518 -4.88 18.39 66.43
C ASN A 518 -6.32 18.81 66.73
N SER A 519 -6.91 19.69 65.91
CA SER A 519 -8.33 20.08 66.05
C SER A 519 -9.27 18.91 65.77
N ASP A 520 -8.95 18.06 64.80
CA ASP A 520 -9.74 16.88 64.46
C ASP A 520 -9.58 15.76 65.50
N LEU A 521 -8.38 15.61 66.08
CA LEU A 521 -8.12 14.70 67.19
C LEU A 521 -8.98 15.04 68.42
N ARG A 522 -9.16 16.32 68.73
CA ARG A 522 -10.04 16.76 69.83
C ARG A 522 -11.52 16.51 69.55
N ASN A 523 -11.96 16.70 68.30
CA ASN A 523 -13.37 16.56 67.93
C ASN A 523 -13.79 15.10 67.69
N HIS A 524 -12.85 14.21 67.34
CA HIS A 524 -13.13 12.82 67.00
C HIS A 524 -12.23 11.82 67.75
N SER A 525 -12.01 12.05 69.05
CA SER A 525 -11.07 11.28 69.88
C SER A 525 -11.29 9.75 69.81
N THR A 526 -12.54 9.28 69.76
CA THR A 526 -12.87 7.84 69.67
C THR A 526 -12.44 7.21 68.34
N LYS A 527 -12.50 7.95 67.22
CA LYS A 527 -12.07 7.47 65.90
C LYS A 527 -10.55 7.38 65.80
N TYR A 528 -9.82 8.32 66.40
CA TYR A 528 -8.36 8.27 66.46
C TYR A 528 -7.85 7.19 67.40
N LEU A 529 -8.54 6.93 68.52
CA LEU A 529 -8.25 5.76 69.35
C LEU A 529 -8.46 4.46 68.57
N GLY A 530 -9.54 4.36 67.79
CA GLY A 530 -9.77 3.22 66.89
C GLY A 530 -8.70 3.09 65.80
N LEU A 531 -8.28 4.20 65.19
CA LEU A 531 -7.22 4.22 64.17
C LEU A 531 -5.86 3.83 64.77
N ILE A 532 -5.47 4.39 65.92
CA ILE A 532 -4.23 4.03 66.61
C ILE A 532 -4.26 2.57 67.04
N ALA A 533 -5.38 2.09 67.59
CA ALA A 533 -5.56 0.67 67.92
C ALA A 533 -5.44 -0.22 66.68
N LEU A 534 -5.98 0.19 65.53
CA LEU A 534 -5.87 -0.52 64.26
C LEU A 534 -4.42 -0.52 63.72
N LEU A 535 -3.72 0.62 63.78
CA LEU A 535 -2.30 0.72 63.38
C LEU A 535 -1.41 -0.15 64.28
N VAL A 536 -1.66 -0.15 65.59
CA VAL A 536 -0.95 -1.01 66.55
C VAL A 536 -1.31 -2.48 66.33
N ALA A 537 -2.57 -2.80 66.04
CA ALA A 537 -3.01 -4.16 65.72
C ALA A 537 -2.39 -4.67 64.41
N LEU A 538 -2.33 -3.86 63.34
CA LEU A 538 -1.64 -4.20 62.09
C LEU A 538 -0.13 -4.34 62.30
N GLY A 539 0.50 -3.43 63.07
CA GLY A 539 1.92 -3.53 63.39
C GLY A 539 2.26 -4.75 64.24
N TYR A 540 1.37 -5.12 65.18
CA TYR A 540 1.52 -6.33 65.99
C TYR A 540 1.25 -7.60 65.17
N SER A 541 0.26 -7.57 64.27
CA SER A 541 -0.06 -8.70 63.39
C SER A 541 1.12 -9.02 62.46
N GLN A 542 1.93 -8.05 62.03
CA GLN A 542 3.19 -8.33 61.32
C GLN A 542 4.11 -9.27 62.10
N ARG A 543 4.16 -9.16 63.44
CA ARG A 543 4.97 -10.08 64.27
C ARG A 543 4.38 -11.48 64.29
N VAL A 544 3.05 -11.59 64.33
CA VAL A 544 2.32 -12.86 64.30
C VAL A 544 2.50 -13.55 62.95
N TRP A 545 2.28 -12.84 61.84
CA TRP A 545 2.45 -13.35 60.48
C TRP A 545 3.90 -13.71 60.18
N ARG A 546 4.88 -12.93 60.64
CA ARG A 546 6.30 -13.31 60.55
C ARG A 546 6.64 -14.55 61.37
N LYS A 547 6.01 -14.73 62.54
CA LYS A 547 6.20 -15.93 63.37
C LYS A 547 5.58 -17.16 62.70
N LEU A 548 4.35 -17.04 62.19
CA LEU A 548 3.64 -18.08 61.43
C LEU A 548 4.37 -18.45 60.14
N LEU A 549 4.91 -17.47 59.42
CA LEU A 549 5.73 -17.71 58.23
C LEU A 549 7.03 -18.43 58.58
N ARG A 550 7.68 -18.09 59.70
CA ARG A 550 8.90 -18.77 60.16
C ARG A 550 8.64 -20.19 60.67
N THR A 551 7.49 -20.46 61.28
CA THR A 551 7.12 -21.83 61.68
C THR A 551 6.71 -22.65 60.48
N ALA A 552 5.83 -22.14 59.62
CA ALA A 552 5.40 -22.82 58.39
C ALA A 552 6.57 -23.04 57.42
N GLY A 553 7.53 -22.11 57.36
CA GLY A 553 8.74 -22.27 56.56
C GLY A 553 9.75 -23.25 57.14
N ARG A 554 9.78 -23.47 58.47
CA ARG A 554 10.57 -24.54 59.09
C ARG A 554 9.93 -25.90 58.89
N ASP A 555 8.61 -25.98 59.06
CA ASP A 555 7.85 -27.20 58.86
C ASP A 555 7.91 -27.63 57.38
N ALA A 556 7.83 -26.69 56.43
CA ALA A 556 7.98 -26.97 55.00
C ALA A 556 9.43 -27.31 54.56
N ALA A 557 10.43 -27.02 55.39
CA ALA A 557 11.83 -27.35 55.13
C ALA A 557 12.24 -28.70 55.73
N ASP A 558 11.37 -29.33 56.54
CA ASP A 558 11.63 -30.61 57.16
C ASP A 558 11.35 -31.77 56.19
N HIS A 559 12.21 -32.79 56.17
CA HIS A 559 12.19 -33.83 55.11
C HIS A 559 10.98 -34.79 55.19
N HIS A 560 10.18 -34.73 56.25
CA HIS A 560 9.07 -35.67 56.51
C HIS A 560 7.66 -35.08 56.29
N THR A 561 7.51 -33.83 55.86
CA THR A 561 6.18 -33.24 55.66
C THR A 561 5.54 -33.64 54.33
N THR A 562 4.33 -34.21 54.37
CA THR A 562 3.54 -34.64 53.20
C THR A 562 2.36 -33.73 52.84
N SER A 563 2.16 -32.62 53.58
CA SER A 563 0.98 -31.74 53.40
C SER A 563 1.31 -30.40 52.75
N VAL A 564 0.57 -30.04 51.70
CA VAL A 564 0.65 -28.74 50.98
C VAL A 564 0.22 -27.55 51.87
N LEU A 565 -0.44 -27.82 53.00
CA LEU A 565 -1.00 -26.81 53.90
C LEU A 565 0.07 -25.83 54.42
N SER A 566 1.28 -26.30 54.74
CA SER A 566 2.37 -25.44 55.23
C SER A 566 2.83 -24.43 54.17
N THR A 567 2.88 -24.84 52.90
CA THR A 567 3.21 -23.96 51.77
C THR A 567 2.10 -22.95 51.52
N CYS A 568 0.83 -23.36 51.63
CA CYS A 568 -0.32 -22.43 51.55
C CYS A 568 -0.31 -21.39 52.68
N VAL A 569 0.00 -21.81 53.91
CA VAL A 569 0.11 -20.90 55.07
C VAL A 569 1.27 -19.93 54.90
N ALA A 570 2.42 -20.39 54.36
CA ALA A 570 3.55 -19.53 54.06
C ALA A 570 3.24 -18.51 52.95
N PHE A 571 2.58 -18.94 51.87
CA PHE A 571 2.13 -18.06 50.80
C PHE A 571 1.14 -17.00 51.32
N PHE A 572 0.13 -17.41 52.08
CA PHE A 572 -0.85 -16.49 52.66
C PHE A 572 -0.21 -15.51 53.65
N SER A 573 0.72 -15.98 54.48
CA SER A 573 1.44 -15.12 55.42
C SER A 573 2.34 -14.09 54.71
N THR A 574 2.93 -14.45 53.58
CA THR A 574 3.72 -13.54 52.73
C THR A 574 2.82 -12.49 52.08
N PHE A 575 1.68 -12.91 51.51
CA PHE A 575 0.69 -11.99 50.95
C PHE A 575 0.18 -10.98 51.99
N MET A 576 -0.20 -11.47 53.18
CA MET A 576 -0.61 -10.59 54.28
C MET A 576 0.50 -9.63 54.70
N LEU A 577 1.76 -10.08 54.74
CA LEU A 577 2.89 -9.20 55.10
C LEU A 577 3.15 -8.12 54.04
N SER A 578 2.98 -8.45 52.76
CA SER A 578 3.13 -7.51 51.63
C SER A 578 2.06 -6.42 51.66
N VAL A 579 0.81 -6.76 51.98
CA VAL A 579 -0.32 -5.82 52.00
C VAL A 579 -0.28 -4.86 53.20
N ILE A 580 0.31 -5.26 54.32
CA ILE A 580 0.28 -4.44 55.54
C ILE A 580 0.97 -3.07 55.35
N SER A 581 2.16 -3.02 54.76
CA SER A 581 2.91 -1.75 54.64
C SER A 581 2.22 -0.74 53.69
N PRO A 582 1.80 -1.13 52.46
CA PRO A 582 0.94 -0.31 51.60
C PRO A 582 -0.38 0.06 52.26
N GLY A 583 -1.02 -0.88 52.95
CA GLY A 583 -2.29 -0.65 53.64
C GLY A 583 -2.20 0.41 54.73
N LEU A 584 -1.10 0.43 55.50
CA LEU A 584 -0.82 1.46 56.51
C LEU A 584 -0.63 2.84 55.86
N MET A 585 0.18 2.93 54.79
CA MET A 585 0.41 4.19 54.07
C MET A 585 -0.88 4.72 53.44
N TRP A 586 -1.69 3.83 52.87
CA TRP A 586 -2.99 4.17 52.30
C TRP A 586 -3.97 4.69 53.36
N LEU A 587 -4.06 4.03 54.52
CA LEU A 587 -4.93 4.45 55.63
C LEU A 587 -4.55 5.84 56.16
N ILE A 588 -3.25 6.10 56.31
CA ILE A 588 -2.74 7.41 56.73
C ILE A 588 -3.05 8.46 55.66
N GLY A 589 -2.80 8.18 54.38
CA GLY A 589 -3.10 9.07 53.26
C GLY A 589 -4.60 9.37 53.13
N TRP A 590 -5.45 8.35 53.23
CA TRP A 590 -6.91 8.49 53.21
C TRP A 590 -7.43 9.37 54.34
N ARG A 591 -6.94 9.16 55.57
CA ARG A 591 -7.36 9.99 56.71
C ARG A 591 -6.87 11.44 56.54
N LEU A 592 -5.61 11.61 56.11
CA LEU A 592 -5.05 12.94 55.85
C LEU A 592 -5.89 13.68 54.81
N GLY A 593 -6.28 13.01 53.72
CA GLY A 593 -7.14 13.58 52.67
C GLY A 593 -8.52 14.03 53.18
N GLN A 594 -9.15 13.27 54.07
CA GLN A 594 -10.42 13.68 54.69
C GLN A 594 -10.28 14.89 55.62
N THR A 595 -9.15 15.02 56.30
CA THR A 595 -8.89 16.12 57.23
C THR A 595 -8.33 17.38 56.56
N ALA A 596 -7.77 17.25 55.36
CA ALA A 596 -7.08 18.34 54.66
C ALA A 596 -8.00 19.49 54.22
N GLY A 597 -9.31 19.27 54.12
CA GLY A 597 -10.29 20.31 53.77
C GLY A 597 -9.91 21.02 52.45
N ARG A 598 -9.67 22.35 52.50
CA ARG A 598 -9.22 23.18 51.36
C ARG A 598 -7.69 23.37 51.29
N ASN A 599 -6.90 22.71 52.15
CA ASN A 599 -5.45 22.87 52.14
C ASN A 599 -4.81 22.01 51.03
N VAL A 600 -4.35 22.68 49.98
CA VAL A 600 -3.71 22.06 48.80
C VAL A 600 -2.53 21.17 49.20
N PHE A 601 -1.73 21.57 50.20
CA PHE A 601 -0.58 20.78 50.66
C PHE A 601 -1.00 19.46 51.33
N GLY A 602 -2.06 19.49 52.14
CA GLY A 602 -2.58 18.29 52.81
C GLY A 602 -3.18 17.29 51.82
N ILE A 603 -3.85 17.80 50.77
CA ILE A 603 -4.40 16.98 49.68
C ILE A 603 -3.26 16.36 48.85
N ALA A 604 -2.26 17.16 48.48
CA ALA A 604 -1.10 16.67 47.72
C ALA A 604 -0.34 15.57 48.49
N MET A 605 -0.11 15.76 49.80
CA MET A 605 0.54 14.76 50.65
C MET A 605 -0.30 13.48 50.80
N ALA A 606 -1.62 13.61 50.90
CA ALA A 606 -2.53 12.47 50.93
C ALA A 606 -2.44 11.64 49.65
N HIS A 607 -2.45 12.28 48.48
CA HIS A 607 -2.28 11.62 47.19
C HIS A 607 -0.88 11.04 47.01
N ALA A 608 0.17 11.70 47.51
CA ALA A 608 1.53 11.16 47.48
C ALA A 608 1.66 9.86 48.30
N LEU A 609 1.07 9.82 49.51
CA LEU A 609 1.04 8.61 50.34
C LEU A 609 0.21 7.49 49.72
N GLN A 610 -0.92 7.82 49.07
CA GLN A 610 -1.74 6.86 48.34
C GLN A 610 -1.04 6.31 47.09
N GLY A 611 -0.39 7.18 46.32
CA GLY A 611 0.41 6.79 45.14
C GLY A 611 1.62 5.94 45.54
N GLY A 612 2.32 6.30 46.62
CA GLY A 612 3.42 5.51 47.18
C GLY A 612 2.96 4.14 47.70
N ALA A 613 1.78 4.08 48.33
CA ALA A 613 1.16 2.80 48.70
C ALA A 613 0.88 1.92 47.48
N PHE A 614 0.33 2.49 46.40
CA PHE A 614 0.08 1.77 45.15
C PHE A 614 1.39 1.25 44.53
N PHE A 615 2.43 2.09 44.47
CA PHE A 615 3.74 1.69 43.96
C PHE A 615 4.37 0.54 44.77
N LEU A 616 4.33 0.62 46.10
CA LEU A 616 4.82 -0.45 46.97
C LEU A 616 3.99 -1.75 46.88
N ALA A 617 2.71 -1.64 46.54
CA ALA A 617 1.86 -2.80 46.26
C ALA A 617 2.15 -3.45 44.91
N THR A 618 2.73 -2.71 43.95
CA THR A 618 3.11 -3.24 42.62
C THR A 618 4.53 -3.81 42.57
N ILE A 619 5.40 -3.46 43.52
CA ILE A 619 6.82 -3.85 43.52
C ILE A 619 7.14 -4.99 44.50
N ASN A 620 6.37 -5.14 45.58
CA ASN A 620 6.44 -6.32 46.46
C ASN A 620 5.56 -7.44 45.94
#